data_AF-A0A9D9S4Y5-F1
#
_entry.id   AF-A0A9D9S4Y5-F1
#
_cell.length_a   1.000
_cell.length_b   1.000
_cell.length_c   1.000
_cell.angle_alpha   90.00
_cell.angle_beta   90.00
_cell.angle_gamma   90.00
#
_symmetry.space_group_name_H-M   'P 1'
#
loop_
_entity.id
_entity.type
_entity.pdbx_description
1 polymer ?
#
loop_
_entity_poly.entity_id
_entity_poly.type
_entity_poly.pdbx_seq_one_letter_code
_entity_poly.pdbx_strand_id
1 'polypeptide(L)'
;MSLLSAVADFLKPAPPLDPSLRKALDRVAELVDPMLKSAPGFEKHLSGPVDYALGYCDGLVASLPGPIDINRKAFANDPLVHALFATAGDIDQMLGRSQAVRDFLAEPSSWESEHFYAMFVARRQQKKQLGMAKQGDVIRNDVPQLVLFFSGQTLIEPSCQLETTLHGLRCKALESLLHTFRAHVKALRDEREGLRADLSVERAHLAVLRSTSGEHALEVGTRHLAELDAKLRHTAESLMPEHMVHALADYLKSPEPALHLSPVRITVDRQGIVSDDGNEDINAHTLNFPELTARDRRLHLAMLARISRDEALEAVEMVRDQQHRFMLI
;
A
#
# COMPACT_ATOMS: atom_id res chain seq x y z
N MET A 1 -25.19 -48.76 -8.45
CA MET A 1 -24.97 -47.30 -8.48
C MET A 1 -23.95 -47.03 -9.55
N SER A 2 -24.41 -46.51 -10.68
CA SER A 2 -23.77 -46.67 -12.01
C SER A 2 -22.66 -45.64 -12.26
N LEU A 3 -21.56 -46.08 -12.88
CA LEU A 3 -20.44 -45.24 -13.37
C LEU A 3 -20.89 -44.07 -14.28
N LEU A 4 -22.14 -44.09 -14.76
CA LEU A 4 -22.76 -43.03 -15.55
C LEU A 4 -23.12 -41.77 -14.74
N SER A 5 -23.27 -41.83 -13.40
CA SER A 5 -23.59 -40.63 -12.60
C SER A 5 -22.39 -39.71 -12.40
N ALA A 6 -21.18 -40.25 -12.38
CA ALA A 6 -19.94 -39.46 -12.26
C ALA A 6 -19.63 -38.66 -13.53
N VAL A 7 -20.05 -39.14 -14.71
CA VAL A 7 -19.90 -38.43 -15.99
C VAL A 7 -20.94 -37.31 -16.13
N ALA A 8 -22.13 -37.49 -15.53
CA ALA A 8 -23.19 -36.47 -15.54
C ALA A 8 -22.85 -35.24 -14.66
N ASP A 9 -22.11 -35.43 -13.56
CA ASP A 9 -21.61 -34.31 -12.74
C ASP A 9 -20.47 -33.54 -13.42
N PHE A 10 -19.72 -34.16 -14.33
CA PHE A 10 -18.67 -33.50 -15.12
C PHE A 10 -19.23 -32.64 -16.27
N LEU A 11 -20.47 -32.89 -16.70
CA LEU A 11 -21.18 -32.15 -17.75
C LEU A 11 -22.12 -31.06 -17.22
N LYS A 12 -22.19 -30.87 -15.89
CA LYS A 12 -22.91 -29.73 -15.33
C LYS A 12 -22.14 -28.45 -15.68
N PRO A 13 -22.79 -27.43 -16.27
CA PRO A 13 -22.16 -26.13 -16.43
C PRO A 13 -21.68 -25.68 -15.05
N ALA A 14 -20.45 -25.15 -15.00
CA ALA A 14 -19.88 -24.62 -13.76
C ALA A 14 -20.93 -23.73 -13.09
N PRO A 15 -21.15 -23.86 -11.76
CA PRO A 15 -22.15 -23.06 -11.06
C PRO A 15 -21.93 -21.58 -11.40
N PRO A 16 -23.02 -20.81 -11.59
CA PRO A 16 -22.90 -19.40 -11.91
C PRO A 16 -22.03 -18.72 -10.85
N LEU A 17 -21.04 -17.95 -11.30
CA LEU A 17 -20.15 -17.21 -10.42
C LEU A 17 -20.97 -16.33 -9.47
N ASP A 18 -20.55 -16.27 -8.22
CA ASP A 18 -21.12 -15.36 -7.23
C ASP A 18 -21.14 -13.92 -7.80
N PRO A 19 -22.27 -13.20 -7.76
CA PRO A 19 -22.35 -11.80 -8.18
C PRO A 19 -21.25 -10.91 -7.58
N SER A 20 -20.81 -11.19 -6.35
CA SER A 20 -19.71 -10.46 -5.69
C SER A 20 -18.38 -10.66 -6.43
N LEU A 21 -18.06 -11.90 -6.76
CA LEU A 21 -16.85 -12.30 -7.50
C LEU A 21 -16.88 -11.78 -8.93
N ARG A 22 -18.04 -11.78 -9.59
CA ARG A 22 -18.18 -11.18 -10.93
C ARG A 22 -17.88 -9.69 -10.90
N LYS A 23 -18.41 -8.96 -9.92
CA LYS A 23 -18.11 -7.53 -9.74
C LYS A 23 -16.62 -7.30 -9.48
N ALA A 24 -15.97 -8.18 -8.70
CA ALA A 24 -14.53 -8.12 -8.48
C ALA A 24 -13.74 -8.36 -9.79
N LEU A 25 -14.12 -9.35 -10.60
CA LEU A 25 -13.51 -9.61 -11.91
C LEU A 25 -13.65 -8.43 -12.88
N ASP A 26 -14.83 -7.79 -12.91
CA ASP A 26 -15.04 -6.57 -13.69
C ASP A 26 -14.12 -5.44 -13.23
N ARG A 27 -14.00 -5.25 -11.90
CA ARG A 27 -13.11 -4.24 -11.32
C ARG A 27 -11.64 -4.52 -11.61
N VAL A 28 -11.23 -5.78 -11.62
CA VAL A 28 -9.88 -6.22 -12.02
C VAL A 28 -9.57 -5.79 -13.44
N ALA A 29 -10.46 -6.06 -14.39
CA ALA A 29 -10.28 -5.66 -15.78
C ALA A 29 -10.25 -4.13 -15.94
N GLU A 30 -11.12 -3.41 -15.23
CA GLU A 30 -11.16 -1.94 -15.27
C GLU A 30 -9.86 -1.31 -14.77
N LEU A 31 -9.32 -1.82 -13.66
CA LEU A 31 -8.14 -1.23 -13.01
C LEU A 31 -6.82 -1.65 -13.67
N VAL A 32 -6.69 -2.90 -14.09
CA VAL A 32 -5.44 -3.43 -14.66
C VAL A 32 -5.36 -3.09 -16.15
N ASP A 33 -6.24 -3.71 -16.95
CA ASP A 33 -6.34 -3.48 -18.38
C ASP A 33 -7.66 -4.04 -18.95
N PRO A 34 -8.49 -3.23 -19.62
CA PRO A 34 -9.73 -3.70 -20.22
C PRO A 34 -9.54 -4.83 -21.24
N MET A 35 -8.37 -4.92 -21.88
CA MET A 35 -8.04 -5.98 -22.84
C MET A 35 -7.94 -7.36 -22.19
N LEU A 36 -7.81 -7.49 -20.87
CA LEU A 36 -7.84 -8.80 -20.21
C LEU A 36 -9.12 -9.59 -20.53
N LYS A 37 -10.25 -8.89 -20.75
CA LYS A 37 -11.52 -9.51 -21.11
C LYS A 37 -11.52 -10.19 -22.48
N SER A 38 -10.57 -9.87 -23.37
CA SER A 38 -10.45 -10.55 -24.66
C SER A 38 -9.72 -11.88 -24.58
N ALA A 39 -9.08 -12.19 -23.44
CA ALA A 39 -8.39 -13.46 -23.24
C ALA A 39 -9.38 -14.63 -23.11
N PRO A 40 -9.13 -15.77 -23.79
CA PRO A 40 -9.96 -16.95 -23.65
C PRO A 40 -10.00 -17.45 -22.20
N GLY A 41 -11.20 -17.62 -21.68
CA GLY A 41 -11.39 -18.12 -20.31
C GLY A 41 -10.98 -17.15 -19.20
N PHE A 42 -10.97 -15.82 -19.45
CA PHE A 42 -10.70 -14.78 -18.44
C PHE A 42 -11.34 -15.07 -17.07
N GLU A 43 -12.65 -15.28 -17.02
CA GLU A 43 -13.38 -15.56 -15.78
C GLU A 43 -12.96 -16.89 -15.14
N LYS A 44 -12.75 -17.93 -15.98
CA LYS A 44 -12.37 -19.27 -15.51
C LYS A 44 -10.98 -19.26 -14.88
N HIS A 45 -10.02 -18.54 -15.45
CA HIS A 45 -8.65 -18.47 -14.96
C HIS A 45 -8.51 -17.57 -13.73
N LEU A 46 -9.28 -16.47 -13.64
CA LEU A 46 -9.14 -15.49 -12.55
C LEU A 46 -10.11 -15.67 -11.39
N SER A 47 -11.22 -16.41 -11.54
CA SER A 47 -12.18 -16.62 -10.45
C SER A 47 -11.53 -17.11 -9.15
N GLY A 48 -10.75 -18.21 -9.21
CA GLY A 48 -10.03 -18.74 -8.06
C GLY A 48 -8.97 -17.79 -7.47
N PRO A 49 -8.04 -17.25 -8.29
CA PRO A 49 -7.06 -16.26 -7.80
C PRO A 49 -7.68 -15.00 -7.19
N VAL A 50 -8.76 -14.47 -7.77
CA VAL A 50 -9.44 -13.28 -7.24
C VAL A 50 -10.14 -13.60 -5.93
N ASP A 51 -10.81 -14.74 -5.82
CA ASP A 51 -11.43 -15.20 -4.57
C ASP A 51 -10.38 -15.36 -3.45
N TYR A 52 -9.22 -15.95 -3.77
CA TYR A 52 -8.11 -16.05 -2.83
C TYR A 52 -7.59 -14.68 -2.38
N ALA A 53 -7.41 -13.75 -3.33
CA ALA A 53 -6.96 -12.39 -3.01
C ALA A 53 -7.98 -11.61 -2.16
N LEU A 54 -9.29 -11.80 -2.39
CA LEU A 54 -10.35 -11.23 -1.55
C LEU A 54 -10.26 -11.76 -0.13
N GLY A 55 -10.18 -13.09 0.05
CA GLY A 55 -10.02 -13.71 1.37
C GLY A 55 -8.74 -13.27 2.09
N TYR A 56 -7.64 -13.08 1.35
CA TYR A 56 -6.42 -12.52 1.90
C TYR A 56 -6.60 -11.07 2.39
N CYS A 57 -7.26 -10.22 1.59
CA CYS A 57 -7.56 -8.83 1.98
C CYS A 57 -8.45 -8.78 3.23
N ASP A 58 -9.42 -9.68 3.34
CA ASP A 58 -10.27 -9.80 4.52
C ASP A 58 -9.46 -10.14 5.77
N GLY A 59 -8.56 -11.13 5.68
CA GLY A 59 -7.66 -11.50 6.77
C GLY A 59 -6.70 -10.38 7.17
N LEU A 60 -6.18 -9.63 6.19
CA LEU A 60 -5.30 -8.50 6.42
C LEU A 60 -6.01 -7.37 7.18
N VAL A 61 -7.21 -6.98 6.75
CA VAL A 61 -7.99 -5.93 7.42
C VAL A 61 -8.45 -6.38 8.82
N ALA A 62 -8.83 -7.64 8.97
CA ALA A 62 -9.18 -8.21 10.28
C ALA A 62 -8.01 -8.25 11.28
N SER A 63 -6.76 -8.18 10.79
CA SER A 63 -5.55 -8.18 11.60
C SER A 63 -5.15 -6.76 12.08
N LEU A 64 -5.83 -5.70 11.64
CA LEU A 64 -5.55 -4.34 12.08
C LEU A 64 -6.00 -4.14 13.54
N PRO A 65 -5.12 -3.62 14.42
CA PRO A 65 -5.48 -3.36 15.81
C PRO A 65 -6.41 -2.15 15.92
N GLY A 66 -7.23 -2.16 16.96
CA GLY A 66 -8.13 -1.07 17.30
C GLY A 66 -9.60 -1.46 17.24
N PRO A 67 -10.52 -0.48 17.21
CA PRO A 67 -10.25 0.95 17.11
C PRO A 67 -9.61 1.55 18.38
N ILE A 68 -8.57 2.37 18.22
CA ILE A 68 -7.89 3.10 19.29
C ILE A 68 -8.33 4.57 19.26
N ASP A 69 -8.55 5.16 20.44
CA ASP A 69 -8.92 6.56 20.54
C ASP A 69 -7.74 7.47 20.17
N ILE A 70 -7.94 8.36 19.20
CA ILE A 70 -6.98 9.41 18.85
C ILE A 70 -7.54 10.75 19.31
N ASN A 71 -7.11 11.18 20.50
CA ASN A 71 -7.44 12.48 21.09
C ASN A 71 -6.36 12.90 22.10
N ARG A 72 -6.46 14.14 22.61
CA ARG A 72 -5.49 14.69 23.57
C ARG A 72 -5.40 13.89 24.88
N LYS A 73 -6.49 13.25 25.31
CA LYS A 73 -6.49 12.40 26.52
C LYS A 73 -5.72 11.09 26.26
N ALA A 74 -5.87 10.50 25.08
CA ALA A 74 -5.14 9.32 24.68
C ALA A 74 -3.63 9.62 24.55
N PHE A 75 -3.26 10.80 24.05
CA PHE A 75 -1.85 11.25 24.03
C PHE A 75 -1.19 11.22 25.42
N ALA A 76 -1.93 11.57 26.49
CA ALA A 76 -1.36 11.55 27.84
C ALA A 76 -1.22 10.12 28.41
N ASN A 77 -2.17 9.24 28.11
CA ASN A 77 -2.35 7.96 28.81
C ASN A 77 -1.89 6.73 28.03
N ASP A 78 -1.90 6.78 26.70
CA ASP A 78 -1.54 5.66 25.83
C ASP A 78 -0.11 5.87 25.27
N PRO A 79 0.85 4.99 25.59
CA PRO A 79 2.22 5.09 25.08
C PRO A 79 2.33 5.06 23.56
N LEU A 80 1.45 4.33 22.87
CA LEU A 80 1.45 4.27 21.40
C LEU A 80 1.01 5.61 20.82
N VAL A 81 -0.11 6.17 21.32
CA VAL A 81 -0.58 7.49 20.87
C VAL A 81 0.43 8.58 21.23
N HIS A 82 1.04 8.52 22.41
CA HIS A 82 2.13 9.43 22.79
C HIS A 82 3.31 9.35 21.81
N ALA A 83 3.72 8.16 21.39
CA ALA A 83 4.82 7.99 20.44
C ALA A 83 4.48 8.47 19.02
N LEU A 84 3.19 8.42 18.63
CA LEU A 84 2.73 8.79 17.29
C LEU A 84 2.79 10.29 17.00
N PHE A 85 2.79 11.16 18.02
CA PHE A 85 2.75 12.61 17.89
C PHE A 85 3.85 13.28 18.70
N ALA A 86 4.41 14.40 18.23
CA ALA A 86 5.43 15.11 19.02
C ALA A 86 4.78 15.93 20.15
N THR A 87 3.60 16.46 19.90
CA THR A 87 2.76 17.18 20.87
C THR A 87 1.30 16.80 20.73
N ALA A 88 0.50 17.00 21.79
CA ALA A 88 -0.95 16.82 21.73
C ALA A 88 -1.62 17.69 20.65
N GLY A 89 -1.07 18.88 20.37
CA GLY A 89 -1.59 19.78 19.32
C GLY A 89 -1.32 19.30 17.90
N ASP A 90 -0.40 18.35 17.69
CA ASP A 90 -0.17 17.75 16.37
C ASP A 90 -1.34 16.85 15.94
N ILE A 91 -2.13 16.35 16.90
CA ILE A 91 -3.38 15.63 16.60
C ILE A 91 -4.35 16.57 15.89
N ASP A 92 -4.58 17.75 16.43
CA ASP A 92 -5.49 18.74 15.85
C ASP A 92 -4.96 19.23 14.49
N GLN A 93 -3.64 19.42 14.36
CA GLN A 93 -3.05 19.76 13.05
C GLN A 93 -3.25 18.66 12.02
N MET A 94 -3.11 17.38 12.41
CA MET A 94 -3.33 16.23 11.52
C MET A 94 -4.80 16.13 11.09
N LEU A 95 -5.74 16.24 12.03
CA LEU A 95 -7.17 16.24 11.75
C LEU A 95 -7.56 17.41 10.84
N GLY A 96 -7.15 18.63 11.21
CA GLY A 96 -7.52 19.85 10.51
C GLY A 96 -6.93 19.98 9.11
N ARG A 97 -5.79 19.33 8.82
CA ARG A 97 -5.16 19.29 7.49
C ARG A 97 -5.58 18.10 6.63
N SER A 98 -6.22 17.08 7.22
CA SER A 98 -6.63 15.89 6.49
C SER A 98 -7.77 16.20 5.52
N GLN A 99 -7.51 15.98 4.22
CA GLN A 99 -8.53 16.17 3.20
C GLN A 99 -9.70 15.18 3.38
N ALA A 100 -9.39 13.93 3.71
CA ALA A 100 -10.42 12.90 3.94
C ALA A 100 -11.37 13.29 5.08
N VAL A 101 -10.85 13.88 6.17
CA VAL A 101 -11.69 14.36 7.28
C VAL A 101 -12.56 15.53 6.85
N ARG A 102 -12.00 16.49 6.10
CA ARG A 102 -12.76 17.65 5.60
C ARG A 102 -13.88 17.23 4.64
N ASP A 103 -13.61 16.29 3.75
CA ASP A 103 -14.58 15.77 2.80
C ASP A 103 -15.70 15.04 3.55
N PHE A 104 -15.35 14.19 4.51
CA PHE A 104 -16.31 13.48 5.35
C PHE A 104 -17.19 14.43 6.18
N LEU A 105 -16.61 15.43 6.83
CA LEU A 105 -17.37 16.41 7.63
C LEU A 105 -18.28 17.31 6.77
N ALA A 106 -18.04 17.38 5.46
CA ALA A 106 -18.95 18.07 4.54
C ALA A 106 -20.17 17.22 4.16
N GLU A 107 -20.13 15.90 4.38
CA GLU A 107 -21.25 15.00 4.09
C GLU A 107 -22.27 14.97 5.24
N PRO A 108 -23.58 14.88 4.94
CA PRO A 108 -24.61 14.75 5.96
C PRO A 108 -24.46 13.49 6.84
N SER A 109 -23.88 12.43 6.29
CA SER A 109 -23.60 11.15 6.96
C SER A 109 -22.73 11.33 8.22
N SER A 110 -21.88 12.36 8.25
CA SER A 110 -21.02 12.65 9.41
C SER A 110 -21.80 13.02 10.69
N TRP A 111 -23.08 13.40 10.56
CA TRP A 111 -23.92 13.75 11.70
C TRP A 111 -24.64 12.55 12.33
N GLU A 112 -24.51 11.36 11.74
CA GLU A 112 -25.16 10.13 12.24
C GLU A 112 -24.57 9.65 13.58
N SER A 113 -23.36 10.06 13.93
CA SER A 113 -22.64 9.63 15.13
C SER A 113 -21.76 10.76 15.69
N GLU A 114 -21.49 10.72 16.99
CA GLU A 114 -20.51 11.59 17.66
C GLU A 114 -19.06 11.17 17.36
N HIS A 115 -18.87 9.92 16.92
CA HIS A 115 -17.57 9.37 16.57
C HIS A 115 -17.57 8.82 15.15
N PHE A 116 -16.41 8.93 14.50
CA PHE A 116 -16.13 8.24 13.24
C PHE A 116 -14.88 7.38 13.38
N TYR A 117 -14.79 6.39 12.50
CA TYR A 117 -13.71 5.44 12.40
C TYR A 117 -12.94 5.68 11.12
N ALA A 118 -11.63 5.49 11.15
CA ALA A 118 -10.78 5.58 9.98
C ALA A 118 -9.55 4.68 10.16
N MET A 119 -8.90 4.29 9.06
CA MET A 119 -7.57 3.72 9.16
C MET A 119 -6.56 4.84 9.36
N PHE A 120 -5.84 4.79 10.48
CA PHE A 120 -4.72 5.65 10.78
C PHE A 120 -3.43 5.03 10.25
N VAL A 121 -2.69 5.82 9.49
CA VAL A 121 -1.42 5.42 8.88
C VAL A 121 -0.34 6.42 9.23
N ALA A 122 0.80 5.94 9.71
CA ALA A 122 1.96 6.79 9.99
C ALA A 122 3.26 6.10 9.58
N ARG A 123 4.21 6.87 9.04
CA ARG A 123 5.53 6.36 8.65
C ARG A 123 6.44 6.30 9.86
N ARG A 124 6.95 5.11 10.19
CA ARG A 124 7.98 4.94 11.22
C ARG A 124 9.31 5.47 10.70
N GLN A 125 10.00 6.27 11.51
CA GLN A 125 11.33 6.79 11.24
C GLN A 125 12.23 6.59 12.45
N GLN A 126 13.53 6.49 12.18
CA GLN A 126 14.54 6.34 13.21
C GLN A 126 15.71 7.28 12.91
N LYS A 127 16.23 7.94 13.93
CA LYS A 127 17.44 8.76 13.83
C LYS A 127 18.42 8.38 14.92
N LYS A 128 19.72 8.43 14.60
CA LYS A 128 20.78 8.32 15.59
C LYS A 128 21.14 9.72 16.07
N GLN A 129 21.23 9.91 17.38
CA GLN A 129 21.68 11.16 17.98
C GLN A 129 22.59 10.88 19.16
N LEU A 130 23.36 11.88 19.59
CA LEU A 130 24.10 11.82 20.85
C LEU A 130 23.21 12.40 21.95
N GLY A 131 23.08 11.68 23.05
CA GLY A 131 22.27 12.09 24.19
C GLY A 131 22.92 11.75 25.52
N MET A 132 22.18 11.99 26.60
CA MET A 132 22.60 11.68 27.96
C MET A 132 22.02 10.33 28.34
N ALA A 133 22.86 9.42 28.85
CA ALA A 133 22.40 8.13 29.39
C ALA A 133 22.87 7.99 30.84
N LYS A 134 22.00 7.45 31.69
CA LYS A 134 22.32 7.13 33.08
C LYS A 134 22.79 5.68 33.16
N GLN A 135 24.01 5.44 33.62
CA GLN A 135 24.54 4.10 33.88
C GLN A 135 24.87 4.00 35.37
N GLY A 136 24.00 3.32 36.14
CA GLY A 136 24.06 3.37 37.61
C GLY A 136 23.79 4.80 38.11
N ASP A 137 24.67 5.35 38.94
CA ASP A 137 24.56 6.75 39.42
C ASP A 137 25.30 7.77 38.56
N VAL A 138 25.95 7.34 37.46
CA VAL A 138 26.73 8.24 36.60
C VAL A 138 25.93 8.63 35.37
N ILE A 139 25.76 9.94 35.17
CA ILE A 139 25.22 10.51 33.93
C ILE A 139 26.38 10.66 32.94
N ARG A 140 26.28 9.97 31.81
CA ARG A 140 27.27 10.04 30.73
C ARG A 140 26.70 10.85 29.57
N ASN A 141 27.46 11.86 29.15
CA ASN A 141 27.17 12.66 27.96
C ASN A 141 27.67 11.96 26.70
N ASP A 142 27.15 12.38 25.55
CA ASP A 142 27.55 11.93 24.21
C ASP A 142 27.41 10.42 23.96
N VAL A 143 26.35 9.82 24.53
CA VAL A 143 26.02 8.42 24.29
C VAL A 143 25.20 8.30 23.00
N PRO A 144 25.60 7.46 22.03
CA PRO A 144 24.79 7.18 20.85
C PRO A 144 23.44 6.58 21.24
N GLN A 145 22.36 7.27 20.87
CA GLN A 145 20.97 6.88 21.11
C GLN A 145 20.23 6.76 19.79
N LEU A 146 19.32 5.78 19.71
CA LEU A 146 18.40 5.62 18.60
C LEU A 146 17.05 6.20 19.01
N VAL A 147 16.55 7.20 18.29
CA VAL A 147 15.24 7.80 18.54
C VAL A 147 14.25 7.34 17.49
N LEU A 148 13.18 6.72 17.94
CA LEU A 148 11.99 6.37 17.18
C LEU A 148 11.05 7.57 17.13
N PHE A 149 10.56 7.90 15.94
CA PHE A 149 9.50 8.89 15.77
C PHE A 149 8.62 8.54 14.56
N PHE A 150 7.42 9.11 14.51
CA PHE A 150 6.47 8.88 13.44
C PHE A 150 6.20 10.18 12.67
N SER A 151 5.94 10.04 11.38
CA SER A 151 5.70 11.17 10.47
C SER A 151 4.67 10.81 9.42
N GLY A 152 4.08 11.81 8.77
CA GLY A 152 3.11 11.58 7.71
C GLY A 152 1.85 10.88 8.19
N GLN A 153 1.37 11.26 9.38
CA GLN A 153 0.12 10.79 9.96
C GLN A 153 -1.04 11.14 9.02
N THR A 154 -1.78 10.14 8.59
CA THR A 154 -2.90 10.27 7.64
C THR A 154 -4.06 9.39 8.06
N LEU A 155 -5.27 9.79 7.65
CA LEU A 155 -6.51 9.07 7.90
C LEU A 155 -7.12 8.68 6.55
N ILE A 156 -7.58 7.43 6.47
CA ILE A 156 -8.11 6.82 5.25
C ILE A 156 -9.51 6.25 5.54
N GLU A 157 -10.44 6.49 4.61
CA GLU A 157 -11.84 6.00 4.64
C GLU A 157 -12.59 6.33 5.96
N PRO A 158 -12.74 7.62 6.34
CA PRO A 158 -13.53 7.99 7.51
C PRO A 158 -15.02 7.63 7.33
N SER A 159 -15.62 6.98 8.33
CA SER A 159 -17.05 6.67 8.37
C SER A 159 -17.60 6.59 9.79
N CYS A 160 -18.88 6.94 9.98
CA CYS A 160 -19.58 6.76 11.26
C CYS A 160 -19.70 5.28 11.68
N GLN A 161 -19.60 4.34 10.73
CA GLN A 161 -19.75 2.91 10.99
C GLN A 161 -18.44 2.17 10.77
N LEU A 162 -18.03 1.38 11.77
CA LEU A 162 -16.80 0.59 11.71
C LEU A 162 -16.85 -0.41 10.55
N GLU A 163 -17.97 -1.12 10.36
CA GLU A 163 -18.11 -2.11 9.28
C GLU A 163 -17.97 -1.50 7.88
N THR A 164 -18.50 -0.29 7.67
CA THR A 164 -18.34 0.45 6.41
C THR A 164 -16.87 0.80 6.18
N THR A 165 -16.17 1.24 7.22
CA THR A 165 -14.72 1.48 7.18
C THR A 165 -13.97 0.21 6.80
N LEU A 166 -14.22 -0.91 7.48
CA LEU A 166 -13.57 -2.19 7.18
C LEU A 166 -13.86 -2.67 5.76
N HIS A 167 -15.09 -2.52 5.27
CA HIS A 167 -15.44 -2.84 3.90
C HIS A 167 -14.69 -1.95 2.88
N GLY A 168 -14.59 -0.66 3.13
CA GLY A 168 -13.79 0.28 2.32
C GLY A 168 -12.32 -0.13 2.28
N LEU A 169 -11.74 -0.50 3.44
CA LEU A 169 -10.35 -0.96 3.53
C LEU A 169 -10.10 -2.28 2.77
N ARG A 170 -11.04 -3.23 2.81
CA ARG A 170 -10.95 -4.47 2.01
C ARG A 170 -10.91 -4.16 0.51
N CYS A 171 -11.77 -3.26 0.06
CA CYS A 171 -11.78 -2.79 -1.33
C CYS A 171 -10.45 -2.12 -1.69
N LYS A 172 -9.94 -1.23 -0.83
CA LYS A 172 -8.67 -0.53 -1.03
C LYS A 172 -7.46 -1.46 -1.03
N ALA A 173 -7.47 -2.51 -0.21
CA ALA A 173 -6.43 -3.53 -0.19
C ALA A 173 -6.35 -4.26 -1.54
N LEU A 174 -7.51 -4.70 -2.08
CA LEU A 174 -7.57 -5.29 -3.41
C LEU A 174 -7.13 -4.29 -4.49
N GLU A 175 -7.61 -3.05 -4.43
CA GLU A 175 -7.18 -2.00 -5.36
C GLU A 175 -5.66 -1.82 -5.32
N SER A 176 -5.03 -1.81 -4.14
CA SER A 176 -3.58 -1.68 -3.98
C SER A 176 -2.82 -2.83 -4.66
N LEU A 177 -3.30 -4.08 -4.52
CA LEU A 177 -2.73 -5.24 -5.22
C LEU A 177 -2.81 -5.07 -6.74
N LEU A 178 -3.98 -4.68 -7.26
CA LEU A 178 -4.20 -4.50 -8.70
C LEU A 178 -3.39 -3.34 -9.27
N HIS A 179 -3.28 -2.25 -8.53
CA HIS A 179 -2.41 -1.13 -8.89
C HIS A 179 -0.96 -1.61 -8.98
N THR A 180 -0.46 -2.38 -8.01
CA THR A 180 0.91 -2.91 -8.04
C THR A 180 1.18 -3.73 -9.31
N PHE A 181 0.25 -4.62 -9.68
CA PHE A 181 0.36 -5.35 -10.94
C PHE A 181 0.28 -4.43 -12.17
N ARG A 182 -0.62 -3.45 -12.20
CA ARG A 182 -0.72 -2.46 -13.27
C ARG A 182 0.58 -1.67 -13.47
N ALA A 183 1.28 -1.33 -12.38
CA ALA A 183 2.59 -0.66 -12.46
C ALA A 183 3.64 -1.56 -13.12
N HIS A 184 3.63 -2.86 -12.81
CA HIS A 184 4.50 -3.83 -13.47
C HIS A 184 4.20 -3.94 -14.97
N VAL A 185 2.93 -4.04 -15.36
CA VAL A 185 2.51 -4.04 -16.78
C VAL A 185 2.93 -2.74 -17.48
N LYS A 186 2.78 -1.59 -16.81
CA LYS A 186 3.24 -0.31 -17.35
C LYS A 186 4.77 -0.31 -17.57
N ALA A 187 5.55 -0.82 -16.62
CA ALA A 187 7.00 -0.93 -16.78
C ALA A 187 7.39 -1.78 -18.00
N LEU A 188 6.73 -2.93 -18.21
CA LEU A 188 6.95 -3.77 -19.39
C LEU A 188 6.58 -3.06 -20.71
N ARG A 189 5.53 -2.23 -20.71
CA ARG A 189 5.15 -1.42 -21.88
C ARG A 189 6.16 -0.34 -22.19
N ASP A 190 6.63 0.34 -21.15
CA ASP A 190 7.66 1.38 -21.26
C ASP A 190 8.98 0.75 -21.75
N GLU A 191 9.36 -0.44 -21.25
CA GLU A 191 10.52 -1.21 -21.73
C GLU A 191 10.37 -1.61 -23.21
N ARG A 192 9.22 -2.13 -23.62
CA ARG A 192 8.94 -2.47 -25.03
C ARG A 192 9.10 -1.26 -25.95
N GLU A 193 8.64 -0.09 -25.51
CA GLU A 193 8.75 1.14 -26.30
C GLU A 193 10.21 1.61 -26.39
N GLY A 194 10.96 1.51 -25.30
CA GLY A 194 12.42 1.74 -25.29
C GLY A 194 13.14 0.82 -26.28
N LEU A 195 12.90 -0.49 -26.22
CA LEU A 195 13.50 -1.47 -27.14
C LEU A 195 13.14 -1.20 -28.61
N ARG A 196 11.93 -0.70 -28.89
CA ARG A 196 11.52 -0.29 -30.24
C ARG A 196 12.31 0.92 -30.74
N ALA A 197 12.50 1.92 -29.87
CA ALA A 197 13.31 3.08 -30.19
C ALA A 197 14.77 2.70 -30.45
N ASP A 198 15.36 1.88 -29.58
CA ASP A 198 16.74 1.39 -29.72
C ASP A 198 16.93 0.62 -31.03
N LEU A 199 15.99 -0.29 -31.34
CA LEU A 199 16.04 -1.07 -32.57
C LEU A 199 15.87 -0.20 -33.83
N SER A 200 15.10 0.89 -33.76
CA SER A 200 14.99 1.87 -34.85
C SER A 200 16.31 2.63 -35.06
N VAL A 201 16.93 3.09 -33.97
CA VAL A 201 18.21 3.79 -33.97
C VAL A 201 19.32 2.89 -34.51
N GLU A 202 19.43 1.66 -34.03
CA GLU A 202 20.43 0.69 -34.49
C GLU A 202 20.25 0.31 -35.97
N ARG A 203 19.00 0.19 -36.45
CA ARG A 203 18.73 -0.01 -37.88
C ARG A 203 19.21 1.17 -38.73
N ALA A 204 18.99 2.39 -38.27
CA ALA A 204 19.49 3.60 -38.93
C ALA A 204 21.03 3.64 -38.93
N HIS A 205 21.68 3.35 -37.80
CA HIS A 205 23.14 3.29 -37.71
C HIS A 205 23.73 2.25 -38.66
N LEU A 206 23.17 1.04 -38.70
CA LEU A 206 23.63 0.02 -39.64
C LEU A 206 23.42 0.39 -41.10
N ALA A 207 22.34 1.10 -41.44
CA ALA A 207 22.13 1.59 -42.79
C ALA A 207 23.24 2.57 -43.23
N VAL A 208 23.74 3.39 -42.30
CA VAL A 208 24.88 4.30 -42.55
C VAL A 208 26.22 3.56 -42.55
N LEU A 209 26.43 2.58 -41.65
CA LEU A 209 27.68 1.82 -41.59
C LEU A 209 27.89 0.95 -42.83
N ARG A 210 26.81 0.45 -43.45
CA ARG A 210 26.85 -0.28 -44.72
C ARG A 210 27.50 0.50 -45.87
N SER A 211 27.52 1.83 -45.82
CA SER A 211 28.16 2.66 -46.85
C SER A 211 29.59 3.10 -46.50
N THR A 212 30.05 2.90 -45.26
CA THR A 212 31.27 3.54 -44.75
C THR A 212 32.25 2.65 -43.98
N SER A 213 31.87 1.44 -43.57
CA SER A 213 32.62 0.61 -42.60
C SER A 213 32.93 -0.81 -43.10
N GLY A 214 33.91 -1.48 -42.46
CA GLY A 214 34.34 -2.85 -42.79
C GLY A 214 33.42 -3.96 -42.26
N GLU A 215 33.55 -5.16 -42.83
CA GLU A 215 32.67 -6.33 -42.60
C GLU A 215 32.46 -6.67 -41.11
N HIS A 216 33.50 -6.60 -40.29
CA HIS A 216 33.41 -6.95 -38.86
C HIS A 216 32.51 -6.02 -38.04
N ALA A 217 32.48 -4.72 -38.35
CA ALA A 217 31.58 -3.77 -37.68
C ALA A 217 30.11 -4.02 -38.07
N LEU A 218 29.88 -4.53 -39.28
CA LEU A 218 28.56 -4.93 -39.76
C LEU A 218 28.05 -6.19 -39.05
N GLU A 219 28.92 -7.18 -38.84
CA GLU A 219 28.60 -8.42 -38.12
C GLU A 219 28.20 -8.15 -36.66
N VAL A 220 28.95 -7.29 -35.95
CA VAL A 220 28.64 -6.95 -34.56
C VAL A 220 27.29 -6.23 -34.45
N GLY A 221 27.03 -5.23 -35.31
CA GLY A 221 25.75 -4.52 -35.28
C GLY A 221 24.57 -5.42 -35.67
N THR A 222 24.73 -6.32 -36.65
CA THR A 222 23.65 -7.26 -37.03
C THR A 222 23.31 -8.25 -35.92
N ARG A 223 24.32 -8.71 -35.16
CA ARG A 223 24.09 -9.54 -33.97
C ARG A 223 23.33 -8.76 -32.89
N HIS A 224 23.75 -7.52 -32.62
CA HIS A 224 23.08 -6.68 -31.63
C HIS A 224 21.61 -6.41 -31.98
N LEU A 225 21.30 -6.15 -33.27
CA LEU A 225 19.93 -6.04 -33.75
C LEU A 225 19.10 -7.31 -33.51
N ALA A 226 19.67 -8.49 -33.76
CA ALA A 226 18.98 -9.75 -33.52
C ALA A 226 18.67 -9.96 -32.03
N GLU A 227 19.58 -9.55 -31.15
CA GLU A 227 19.38 -9.59 -29.69
C GLU A 227 18.26 -8.63 -29.24
N LEU A 228 18.23 -7.39 -29.75
CA LEU A 228 17.16 -6.42 -29.46
C LEU A 228 15.80 -6.91 -29.97
N ASP A 229 15.77 -7.45 -31.18
CA ASP A 229 14.54 -7.98 -31.81
C ASP A 229 14.00 -9.19 -31.03
N ALA A 230 14.87 -10.08 -30.55
CA ALA A 230 14.50 -11.19 -29.69
C ALA A 230 13.91 -10.72 -28.34
N LYS A 231 14.56 -9.75 -27.68
CA LYS A 231 14.04 -9.15 -26.44
C LYS A 231 12.67 -8.50 -26.66
N LEU A 232 12.52 -7.73 -27.74
CA LEU A 232 11.26 -7.07 -28.08
C LEU A 232 10.13 -8.07 -28.29
N ARG A 233 10.37 -9.18 -29.00
CA ARG A 233 9.38 -10.26 -29.17
C ARG A 233 8.97 -10.85 -27.83
N HIS A 234 9.93 -11.17 -26.97
CA HIS A 234 9.66 -11.74 -25.66
C HIS A 234 8.84 -10.81 -24.76
N THR A 235 9.18 -9.51 -24.72
CA THR A 235 8.39 -8.51 -23.98
C THR A 235 7.00 -8.33 -24.58
N ALA A 236 6.86 -8.38 -25.91
CA ALA A 236 5.57 -8.29 -26.58
C ALA A 236 4.67 -9.50 -26.30
N GLU A 237 5.23 -10.71 -26.27
CA GLU A 237 4.52 -11.94 -25.91
C GLU A 237 3.98 -11.86 -24.47
N SER A 238 4.79 -11.38 -23.53
CA SER A 238 4.41 -11.21 -22.12
C SER A 238 3.26 -10.21 -21.92
N LEU A 239 3.08 -9.27 -22.86
CA LEU A 239 2.00 -8.28 -22.87
C LEU A 239 0.73 -8.75 -23.61
N MET A 240 0.70 -9.98 -24.12
CA MET A 240 -0.52 -10.55 -24.69
C MET A 240 -1.57 -10.81 -23.60
N PRO A 241 -2.87 -10.62 -23.88
CA PRO A 241 -3.94 -10.78 -22.88
C PRO A 241 -3.89 -12.12 -22.13
N GLU A 242 -3.60 -13.21 -22.84
CA GLU A 242 -3.47 -14.57 -22.26
C GLU A 242 -2.35 -14.64 -21.22
N HIS A 243 -1.14 -14.22 -21.58
CA HIS A 243 0.00 -14.19 -20.65
C HIS A 243 -0.23 -13.23 -19.49
N MET A 244 -0.89 -12.09 -19.73
CA MET A 244 -1.25 -11.15 -18.67
C MET A 244 -2.25 -11.75 -17.68
N VAL A 245 -3.25 -12.49 -18.16
CA VAL A 245 -4.21 -13.21 -17.30
C VAL A 245 -3.51 -14.26 -16.45
N HIS A 246 -2.60 -15.04 -17.03
CA HIS A 246 -1.81 -16.03 -16.29
C HIS A 246 -0.89 -15.37 -15.25
N ALA A 247 -0.15 -14.34 -15.63
CA ALA A 247 0.73 -13.60 -14.72
C ALA A 247 -0.06 -12.95 -13.58
N LEU A 248 -1.25 -12.40 -13.87
CA LEU A 248 -2.13 -11.84 -12.85
C LEU A 248 -2.68 -12.94 -11.92
N ALA A 249 -3.06 -14.09 -12.46
CA ALA A 249 -3.53 -15.23 -11.67
C ALA A 249 -2.45 -15.71 -10.70
N ASP A 250 -1.20 -15.85 -11.15
CA ASP A 250 -0.08 -16.27 -10.31
C ASP A 250 0.24 -15.21 -9.25
N TYR A 251 0.22 -13.93 -9.63
CA TYR A 251 0.39 -12.82 -8.69
C TYR A 251 -0.70 -12.79 -7.60
N LEU A 252 -1.97 -12.96 -7.95
CA LEU A 252 -3.08 -12.92 -6.99
C LEU A 252 -3.11 -14.15 -6.06
N LYS A 253 -2.52 -15.27 -6.46
CA LYS A 253 -2.30 -16.46 -5.60
C LYS A 253 -1.17 -16.29 -4.59
N SER A 254 -0.38 -15.23 -4.71
CA SER A 254 0.71 -14.92 -3.76
C SER A 254 0.80 -13.41 -3.54
N PRO A 255 -0.21 -12.80 -2.87
CA PRO A 255 -0.29 -11.36 -2.64
C PRO A 255 0.68 -10.83 -1.56
N GLU A 256 1.23 -11.70 -0.71
CA GLU A 256 2.06 -11.36 0.45
C GLU A 256 3.31 -10.53 0.11
N PRO A 257 4.05 -10.81 -0.98
CA PRO A 257 5.20 -10.00 -1.38
C PRO A 257 4.82 -8.55 -1.75
N ALA A 258 3.58 -8.33 -2.17
CA ALA A 258 3.10 -7.01 -2.59
C ALA A 258 2.39 -6.25 -1.48
N LEU A 259 1.68 -6.94 -0.58
CA LEU A 259 0.93 -6.36 0.51
C LEU A 259 0.92 -7.30 1.71
N HIS A 260 1.52 -6.91 2.83
CA HIS A 260 1.48 -7.69 4.07
C HIS A 260 1.58 -6.80 5.31
N LEU A 261 1.13 -7.34 6.45
CA LEU A 261 1.29 -6.75 7.78
C LEU A 261 2.32 -7.55 8.58
N SER A 262 3.35 -6.88 9.10
CA SER A 262 4.36 -7.47 9.96
C SER A 262 4.24 -6.91 11.38
N PRO A 263 4.09 -7.74 12.43
CA PRO A 263 4.03 -7.23 13.80
C PRO A 263 5.39 -6.67 14.22
N VAL A 264 5.39 -5.50 14.85
CA VAL A 264 6.58 -4.84 15.38
C VAL A 264 6.42 -4.60 16.87
N ARG A 265 7.46 -4.96 17.61
CA ARG A 265 7.59 -4.75 19.05
C ARG A 265 8.85 -3.96 19.32
N ILE A 266 8.73 -2.76 19.90
CA ILE A 266 9.87 -1.89 20.22
C ILE A 266 9.63 -1.27 21.59
N THR A 267 10.63 -1.35 22.46
CA THR A 267 10.61 -0.70 23.77
C THR A 267 11.24 0.68 23.67
N VAL A 268 10.48 1.72 24.05
CA VAL A 268 10.92 3.12 24.00
C VAL A 268 10.55 3.86 25.28
N ASP A 269 11.30 4.90 25.63
CA ASP A 269 10.87 5.84 26.67
C ASP A 269 9.90 6.90 26.13
N ARG A 270 9.44 7.82 27.00
CA ARG A 270 8.55 8.93 26.60
C ARG A 270 9.19 9.93 25.62
N GLN A 271 10.51 9.91 25.44
CA GLN A 271 11.21 10.74 24.45
C GLN A 271 11.40 10.00 23.11
N GLY A 272 10.93 8.75 23.01
CA GLY A 272 11.10 7.90 21.83
C GLY A 272 12.49 7.25 21.75
N ILE A 273 13.30 7.30 22.81
CA ILE A 273 14.61 6.65 22.83
C ILE A 273 14.41 5.15 22.95
N VAL A 274 14.94 4.40 21.97
CA VAL A 274 14.88 2.94 21.93
C VAL A 274 15.83 2.36 22.97
N SER A 275 15.32 1.46 23.80
CA SER A 275 16.10 0.73 24.79
C SER A 275 16.23 -0.74 24.38
N ASP A 276 17.40 -1.35 24.62
CA ASP A 276 17.56 -2.79 24.45
C ASP A 276 16.80 -3.53 25.57
N ASP A 277 16.13 -4.63 25.19
CA ASP A 277 15.36 -5.49 26.10
C ASP A 277 16.28 -6.02 27.22
N GLY A 278 16.19 -5.41 28.40
CA GLY A 278 17.01 -5.79 29.57
C GLY A 278 17.26 -4.68 30.59
N ASN A 279 17.07 -3.41 30.22
CA ASN A 279 17.11 -2.31 31.18
C ASN A 279 15.69 -2.04 31.72
N GLU A 280 15.43 -2.42 32.98
CA GLU A 280 14.19 -2.09 33.70
C GLU A 280 14.18 -0.59 34.07
N ASP A 281 14.23 0.28 33.07
CA ASP A 281 13.98 1.70 33.27
C ASP A 281 12.48 1.89 33.48
N ILE A 282 12.11 2.46 34.64
CA ILE A 282 10.71 2.67 35.09
C ILE A 282 9.86 3.48 34.06
N ASN A 283 10.52 4.19 33.14
CA ASN A 283 9.90 5.04 32.13
C ASN A 283 9.88 4.43 30.72
N ALA A 284 10.27 3.16 30.55
CA ALA A 284 10.22 2.46 29.28
C ALA A 284 8.85 1.82 29.03
N HIS A 285 8.35 1.93 27.81
CA HIS A 285 7.08 1.38 27.35
C HIS A 285 7.30 0.53 26.10
N THR A 286 6.78 -0.70 26.10
CA THR A 286 6.78 -1.56 24.92
C THR A 286 5.62 -1.18 24.00
N LEU A 287 5.95 -0.70 22.80
CA LEU A 287 5.00 -0.42 21.74
C LEU A 287 4.80 -1.68 20.89
N ASN A 288 3.54 -2.03 20.65
CA ASN A 288 3.14 -3.10 19.74
C ASN A 288 2.25 -2.52 18.65
N PHE A 289 2.67 -2.66 17.39
CA PHE A 289 1.90 -2.19 16.25
C PHE A 289 2.29 -2.98 15.00
N PRO A 290 1.37 -3.18 14.03
CA PRO A 290 1.73 -3.80 12.77
C PRO A 290 2.29 -2.76 11.79
N GLU A 291 3.26 -3.16 10.99
CA GLU A 291 3.76 -2.43 9.84
C GLU A 291 3.17 -2.99 8.55
N LEU A 292 2.41 -2.16 7.86
CA LEU A 292 1.91 -2.38 6.52
C LEU A 292 3.01 -2.06 5.50
N THR A 293 3.40 -3.08 4.75
CA THR A 293 4.23 -2.94 3.55
C THR A 293 3.33 -3.06 2.33
N ALA A 294 3.38 -2.05 1.46
CA ALA A 294 2.62 -2.00 0.21
C ALA A 294 3.55 -1.58 -0.96
N ARG A 295 2.96 -1.10 -2.07
CA ARG A 295 3.62 -0.71 -3.33
C ARG A 295 4.89 0.14 -3.19
N ASP A 296 4.90 1.14 -2.30
CA ASP A 296 6.03 2.07 -2.12
C ASP A 296 7.16 1.48 -1.26
N ARG A 297 7.02 0.23 -0.77
CA ARG A 297 7.92 -0.43 0.20
C ARG A 297 8.24 0.40 1.45
N ARG A 298 7.49 1.48 1.67
CA ARG A 298 7.58 2.31 2.87
C ARG A 298 6.86 1.59 4.00
N LEU A 299 7.55 1.48 5.12
CA LEU A 299 7.02 0.91 6.35
C LEU A 299 6.05 1.91 6.99
N HIS A 300 4.77 1.60 6.93
CA HIS A 300 3.74 2.37 7.58
C HIS A 300 3.13 1.58 8.72
N LEU A 301 3.08 2.16 9.91
CA LEU A 301 2.18 1.70 10.94
C LEU A 301 0.75 1.85 10.44
N ALA A 302 -0.09 0.84 10.62
CA ALA A 302 -1.50 0.87 10.25
C ALA A 302 -2.38 0.36 11.41
N MET A 303 -3.40 1.12 11.77
CA MET A 303 -4.34 0.76 12.85
C MET A 303 -5.70 1.40 12.61
N LEU A 304 -6.74 0.86 13.24
CA LEU A 304 -8.05 1.47 13.26
C LEU A 304 -8.09 2.55 14.36
N ALA A 305 -8.56 3.73 14.01
CA ALA A 305 -8.71 4.85 14.91
C ALA A 305 -10.19 5.20 15.10
N ARG A 306 -10.54 5.62 16.32
CA ARG A 306 -11.81 6.27 16.65
C ARG A 306 -11.53 7.72 17.02
N ILE A 307 -12.27 8.63 16.40
CA ILE A 307 -12.07 10.08 16.53
C ILE A 307 -13.41 10.74 16.86
N SER A 308 -13.40 11.75 17.73
CA SER A 308 -14.56 12.60 18.00
C SER A 308 -14.82 13.53 16.82
N ARG A 309 -16.06 13.54 16.33
CA ARG A 309 -16.50 14.46 15.27
C ARG A 309 -16.32 15.91 15.70
N ASP A 310 -16.67 16.23 16.93
CA ASP A 310 -16.62 17.61 17.44
C ASP A 310 -15.17 18.10 17.57
N GLU A 311 -14.25 17.25 18.07
CA GLU A 311 -12.81 17.59 18.09
C GLU A 311 -12.25 17.75 16.67
N ALA A 312 -12.71 16.94 15.72
CA ALA A 312 -12.30 17.06 14.31
C ALA A 312 -12.84 18.33 13.64
N LEU A 313 -14.07 18.75 13.95
CA LEU A 313 -14.66 20.00 13.47
C LEU A 313 -13.86 21.21 14.00
N GLU A 314 -13.62 21.26 15.30
CA GLU A 314 -12.81 22.32 15.93
C GLU A 314 -11.41 22.39 15.31
N ALA A 315 -10.77 21.24 15.08
CA ALA A 315 -9.47 21.15 14.46
C ALA A 315 -9.47 21.70 13.01
N VAL A 316 -10.50 21.39 12.22
CA VAL A 316 -10.65 21.89 10.84
C VAL A 316 -10.87 23.41 10.83
N GLU A 317 -11.70 23.93 11.71
CA GLU A 317 -11.94 25.38 11.85
C GLU A 317 -10.66 26.12 12.26
N MET A 318 -9.94 25.61 13.26
CA MET A 318 -8.68 26.20 13.71
C MET A 318 -7.65 26.30 12.59
N VAL A 319 -7.50 25.26 11.76
CA VAL A 319 -6.54 25.27 10.64
C VAL A 319 -6.99 26.21 9.53
N ARG A 320 -8.30 26.31 9.23
CA ARG A 320 -8.83 27.27 8.25
C ARG A 320 -8.57 28.71 8.68
N ASP A 321 -8.79 29.04 9.95
CA ASP A 321 -8.54 30.37 10.49
C ASP A 321 -7.06 30.77 10.43
N GLN A 322 -6.16 29.82 10.70
CA GLN A 322 -4.72 30.04 10.53
C GLN A 322 -4.40 30.35 9.06
N GLN A 323 -4.93 29.58 8.10
CA GLN A 323 -4.71 29.80 6.67
C GLN A 323 -5.25 31.16 6.19
N HIS A 324 -6.42 31.58 6.66
CA HIS A 324 -6.98 32.90 6.33
C HIS A 324 -6.15 34.06 6.89
N ARG A 325 -5.55 33.92 8.07
CA ARG A 325 -4.66 34.95 8.64
C ARG A 325 -3.36 35.13 7.86
N PHE A 326 -2.85 34.10 7.18
CA PHE A 326 -1.65 34.20 6.35
C PHE A 326 -1.90 34.74 4.93
N MET A 327 -3.16 34.83 4.47
CA MET A 327 -3.49 35.46 3.16
C MET A 327 -3.71 36.97 3.24
N LEU A 328 -3.69 37.57 4.44
CA LEU A 328 -3.90 39.00 4.65
C LEU A 328 -2.58 39.79 4.86
N ILE A 329 -1.44 39.20 4.49
CA ILE A 329 -0.11 39.83 4.54
C ILE A 329 0.44 39.95 3.11
#